data_AF-A0A8H8R5K3-F1
#
_entry.id   AF-A0A8H8R5K3-F1
#
_cell.length_a   1.000
_cell.length_b   1.000
_cell.length_c   1.000
_cell.angle_alpha   90.00
_cell.angle_beta   90.00
_cell.angle_gamma   90.00
#
_symmetry.space_group_name_H-M   'P 1'
#
loop_
_entity.id
_entity.type
_entity.pdbx_description
1 polymer ?
#
loop_
_entity_poly.entity_id
_entity_poly.type
_entity_poly.pdbx_seq_one_letter_code
_entity_poly.pdbx_strand_id
1 'polypeptide(L)'
;MAQYEKGTFEDYDDVAVYEKSEEQALNASTRNFVVEFGLDEARIAFDLDEKRFKNLLHTPQPPDRRPVRWINIWAPNLQEKQVMLLGEKYQFSRRLLGIILTEPKQKTEGAAQQDKHAFWPRFPKDDPEVGAKSLDESRTSTSSQSSSFDHYTIADQMINYHAIDYGRRFICIGANWMHRKKHDSPETHTDGTVDLEGKQRRLYSWLILCNDNTVISLQEDPGRLNEEDLKSTRLNLLSVLKQLSKVKHDSTDPLSMQSVRQALEGLDIDDPGSEGSSNLFYYLFDDWRAVYSAVEVFGKGLKSLQKEIFDSTTKKSYDMPDIEIIPRLHVLGSRIREMQHVYEGYKNLIQRILEPPRTATTNGNGSATPRSMSRSLSATGPTFSAEKENPVVVARSALARFERLGDRLQLLILSQTREFLDEKDALRNTYFNINAQKDSKATARLSRAATLLAKLSVVFLPVSLMTSYFSVQIDDLAGVYTAKQYWYAFAVIMSISVLALFFFSRLLMWFTETLDGIMKNCGRWFRHSVMTRIRKGRGVER
;
A
#
# COMPACT_ATOMS: atom_id res chain seq x y z
N MET A 1 -5.28 43.87 9.29
CA MET A 1 -6.25 42.77 9.02
C MET A 1 -7.47 43.38 8.36
N ALA A 2 -7.56 43.30 7.03
CA ALA A 2 -8.74 43.79 6.31
C ALA A 2 -9.92 42.85 6.57
N GLN A 3 -11.08 43.41 6.93
CA GLN A 3 -12.30 42.65 7.15
C GLN A 3 -12.77 42.00 5.85
N TYR A 4 -13.09 40.72 5.96
CA TYR A 4 -13.46 39.80 4.88
C TYR A 4 -14.94 39.97 4.50
N GLU A 5 -15.23 40.12 3.21
CA GLU A 5 -16.59 39.99 2.71
C GLU A 5 -16.84 38.51 2.33
N LYS A 6 -17.49 37.76 3.23
CA LYS A 6 -17.84 36.34 2.99
C LYS A 6 -18.73 36.21 1.75
N GLY A 7 -18.46 35.20 0.92
CA GLY A 7 -19.38 34.76 -0.13
C GLY A 7 -19.57 35.70 -1.32
N THR A 8 -18.70 36.69 -1.52
CA THR A 8 -18.75 37.58 -2.70
C THR A 8 -17.81 37.04 -3.80
N PHE A 9 -18.20 37.17 -5.07
CA PHE A 9 -17.33 36.80 -6.20
C PHE A 9 -16.30 37.89 -6.47
N GLU A 10 -15.03 37.50 -6.50
CA GLU A 10 -13.88 38.33 -6.83
C GLU A 10 -13.22 37.83 -8.13
N ASP A 11 -12.53 38.71 -8.85
CA ASP A 11 -11.80 38.35 -10.08
C ASP A 11 -10.60 37.48 -9.73
N TYR A 12 -10.59 36.23 -10.20
CA TYR A 12 -9.54 35.27 -9.87
C TYR A 12 -8.27 35.45 -10.71
N ASP A 13 -8.32 36.27 -11.76
CA ASP A 13 -7.16 36.65 -12.56
C ASP A 13 -6.42 37.86 -11.97
N ASP A 14 -6.94 38.49 -10.90
CA ASP A 14 -6.21 39.48 -10.10
C ASP A 14 -5.19 38.79 -9.16
N VAL A 15 -3.94 39.28 -9.16
CA VAL A 15 -2.84 38.73 -8.35
C VAL A 15 -3.16 38.74 -6.85
N ALA A 16 -3.78 39.80 -6.33
CA ALA A 16 -4.12 39.91 -4.91
C ALA A 16 -5.21 38.92 -4.52
N VAL A 17 -6.21 38.73 -5.39
CA VAL A 17 -7.29 37.73 -5.18
C VAL A 17 -6.72 36.32 -5.31
N TYR A 18 -5.83 36.08 -6.26
CA TYR A 18 -5.16 34.81 -6.46
C TYR A 18 -4.40 34.35 -5.21
N GLU A 19 -3.50 35.19 -4.66
CA GLU A 19 -2.71 34.84 -3.47
C GLU A 19 -3.59 34.66 -2.23
N LYS A 20 -4.59 35.54 -2.05
CA LYS A 20 -5.61 35.40 -1.00
C LYS A 20 -6.40 34.09 -1.11
N SER A 21 -6.75 33.68 -2.33
CA SER A 21 -7.51 32.44 -2.58
C SER A 21 -6.69 31.20 -2.24
N GLU A 22 -5.38 31.20 -2.47
CA GLU A 22 -4.50 30.10 -2.06
C GLU A 22 -4.50 29.92 -0.54
N GLU A 23 -4.37 31.03 0.21
CA GLU A 23 -4.40 31.01 1.68
C GLU A 23 -5.76 30.53 2.21
N GLN A 24 -6.86 31.00 1.61
CA GLN A 24 -8.21 30.60 1.99
C GLN A 24 -8.48 29.13 1.70
N ALA A 25 -8.03 28.61 0.56
CA ALA A 25 -8.19 27.19 0.22
C ALA A 25 -7.43 26.27 1.20
N LEU A 26 -6.36 26.75 1.84
CA LEU A 26 -5.61 26.01 2.86
C LEU A 26 -6.13 26.19 4.28
N ASN A 27 -7.02 27.15 4.52
CA ASN A 27 -7.53 27.45 5.86
C ASN A 27 -8.56 26.39 6.31
N ALA A 28 -8.38 25.83 7.51
CA ALA A 28 -9.25 24.82 8.11
C ALA A 28 -10.70 25.30 8.30
N SER A 29 -10.91 26.62 8.46
CA SER A 29 -12.23 27.22 8.66
C SER A 29 -13.05 27.32 7.37
N THR A 30 -12.41 27.26 6.20
CA THR A 30 -13.07 27.36 4.90
C THR A 30 -13.86 26.08 4.62
N ARG A 31 -15.14 26.27 4.27
CA ARG A 31 -16.13 25.20 4.14
C ARG A 31 -16.49 24.90 2.69
N ASN A 32 -16.55 25.91 1.84
CA ASN A 32 -16.79 25.72 0.41
C ASN A 32 -16.14 26.82 -0.41
N PHE A 33 -15.98 26.56 -1.71
CA PHE A 33 -15.70 27.60 -2.68
C PHE A 33 -16.36 27.29 -4.02
N VAL A 34 -16.52 28.33 -4.82
CA VAL A 34 -17.00 28.23 -6.19
C VAL A 34 -16.07 29.01 -7.11
N VAL A 35 -15.62 28.36 -8.18
CA VAL A 35 -14.90 29.01 -9.28
C VAL A 35 -15.76 28.93 -10.53
N GLU A 36 -15.90 30.04 -11.23
CA GLU A 36 -16.44 30.06 -12.60
C GLU A 36 -15.36 30.58 -13.53
N PHE A 37 -15.07 29.84 -14.60
CA PHE A 37 -13.99 30.21 -15.51
C PHE A 37 -14.35 29.90 -16.96
N GLY A 38 -13.72 30.65 -17.85
CA GLY A 38 -13.63 30.37 -19.29
C GLY A 38 -12.22 30.65 -19.77
N LEU A 39 -12.03 30.78 -21.09
CA LEU A 39 -10.72 31.09 -21.66
C LEU A 39 -10.18 32.43 -21.13
N ASP A 40 -11.03 33.46 -21.14
CA ASP A 40 -10.57 34.83 -20.91
C ASP A 40 -10.64 35.31 -19.46
N GLU A 41 -11.55 34.78 -18.67
CA GLU A 41 -11.85 35.32 -17.34
C GLU A 41 -12.25 34.24 -16.34
N ALA A 42 -11.87 34.45 -15.08
CA ALA A 42 -12.19 33.57 -13.97
C ALA A 42 -12.64 34.39 -12.76
N ARG A 43 -13.61 33.87 -12.01
CA ARG A 43 -14.03 34.47 -10.74
C ARG A 43 -14.17 33.40 -9.67
N ILE A 44 -13.88 33.78 -8.43
CA ILE A 44 -13.91 32.88 -7.28
C ILE A 44 -14.68 33.48 -6.12
N ALA A 45 -15.36 32.64 -5.35
CA ALA A 45 -16.00 33.00 -4.10
C ALA A 45 -15.80 31.88 -3.07
N PHE A 46 -15.61 32.24 -1.80
CA PHE A 46 -15.43 31.32 -0.68
C PHE A 46 -16.57 31.46 0.33
N ASP A 47 -16.88 30.37 1.03
CA ASP A 47 -17.86 30.29 2.12
C ASP A 47 -19.22 30.90 1.76
N LEU A 48 -19.81 30.45 0.65
CA LEU A 48 -21.14 30.86 0.24
C LEU A 48 -22.19 30.35 1.24
N ASP A 49 -23.05 31.26 1.70
CA ASP A 49 -24.19 30.95 2.54
C ASP A 49 -25.34 30.30 1.71
N GLU A 50 -26.33 29.76 2.40
CA GLU A 50 -27.46 29.05 1.78
C GLU A 50 -28.17 29.90 0.71
N LYS A 51 -28.38 31.20 0.97
CA LYS A 51 -29.10 32.10 0.06
C LYS A 51 -28.30 32.38 -1.21
N ARG A 52 -27.02 32.73 -1.07
CA ARG A 52 -26.14 33.00 -2.23
C ARG A 52 -25.91 31.72 -3.03
N PHE A 53 -25.76 30.58 -2.35
CA PHE A 53 -25.62 29.28 -2.99
C PHE A 53 -26.87 28.92 -3.80
N LYS A 54 -28.07 29.09 -3.23
CA LYS A 54 -29.33 28.89 -3.96
C LYS A 54 -29.42 29.80 -5.18
N ASN A 55 -29.11 31.09 -5.05
CA ASN A 55 -29.13 32.04 -6.16
C ASN A 55 -28.13 31.66 -7.27
N LEU A 56 -26.93 31.23 -6.91
CA LEU A 56 -25.92 30.73 -7.85
C LEU A 56 -26.44 29.54 -8.67
N LEU A 57 -27.11 28.59 -8.01
CA LEU A 57 -27.64 27.39 -8.67
C LEU A 57 -28.75 27.70 -9.68
N HIS A 58 -29.56 28.75 -9.45
CA HIS A 58 -30.60 29.22 -10.37
C HIS A 58 -30.07 30.15 -11.45
N THR A 59 -28.89 30.75 -11.25
CA THR A 59 -28.30 31.68 -12.22
C THR A 59 -27.57 30.88 -13.30
N PRO A 60 -28.00 30.97 -14.57
CA PRO A 60 -27.32 30.28 -15.66
C PRO A 60 -25.89 30.82 -15.83
N GLN A 61 -24.97 29.93 -16.18
CA GLN A 61 -23.59 30.29 -16.43
C GLN A 61 -23.50 31.11 -17.73
N PRO A 62 -22.69 32.17 -17.81
CA PRO A 62 -22.48 32.91 -19.05
C PRO A 62 -21.67 32.03 -20.04
N PRO A 63 -22.29 31.50 -21.11
CA PRO A 63 -21.64 30.49 -21.97
C PRO A 63 -20.41 31.04 -22.70
N ASP A 64 -20.42 32.32 -23.08
CA ASP A 64 -19.33 32.93 -23.86
C ASP A 64 -18.15 33.37 -23.01
N ARG A 65 -18.36 33.53 -21.69
CA ARG A 65 -17.40 34.17 -20.77
C ARG A 65 -16.84 33.17 -19.76
N ARG A 66 -17.75 32.46 -19.06
CA ARG A 66 -17.42 31.49 -18.01
C ARG A 66 -18.34 30.27 -18.12
N PRO A 67 -18.13 29.43 -19.15
CA PRO A 67 -19.00 28.28 -19.42
C PRO A 67 -18.81 27.11 -18.45
N VAL A 68 -17.83 27.17 -17.53
CA VAL A 68 -17.55 26.11 -16.57
C VAL A 68 -17.69 26.62 -15.15
N ARG A 69 -18.35 25.83 -14.31
CA ARG A 69 -18.46 26.08 -12.86
C ARG A 69 -17.88 24.92 -12.08
N TRP A 70 -17.02 25.22 -11.12
CA TRP A 70 -16.53 24.28 -10.13
C TRP A 70 -17.08 24.64 -8.75
N ILE A 71 -17.73 23.69 -8.09
CA ILE A 71 -18.19 23.80 -6.71
C ILE A 71 -17.40 22.81 -5.86
N ASN A 72 -16.70 23.27 -4.84
CA ASN A 72 -16.03 22.39 -3.88
C ASN A 72 -16.64 22.57 -2.48
N ILE A 73 -16.91 21.45 -1.80
CA ILE A 73 -17.44 21.41 -0.44
C ILE A 73 -16.55 20.49 0.41
N TRP A 74 -15.97 21.05 1.47
CA TRP A 74 -15.28 20.28 2.50
C TRP A 74 -16.25 19.91 3.62
N ALA A 75 -16.18 18.67 4.12
CA ALA A 75 -17.05 18.19 5.20
C ALA A 75 -18.55 18.39 4.85
N PRO A 76 -19.08 17.72 3.81
CA PRO A 76 -20.46 17.90 3.36
C PRO A 76 -21.50 17.59 4.44
N ASN A 77 -21.20 16.70 5.38
CA ASN A 77 -22.01 16.42 6.57
C ASN A 77 -22.28 17.67 7.43
N LEU A 78 -21.38 18.66 7.41
CA LEU A 78 -21.53 19.93 8.13
C LEU A 78 -22.25 21.01 7.32
N GLN A 79 -22.58 20.74 6.05
CA GLN A 79 -23.18 21.69 5.10
C GLN A 79 -24.43 21.10 4.45
N GLU A 80 -25.30 20.50 5.28
CA GLU A 80 -26.50 19.77 4.84
C GLU A 80 -27.34 20.59 3.87
N LYS A 81 -27.57 21.86 4.17
CA LYS A 81 -28.42 22.73 3.34
C LYS A 81 -27.89 22.92 1.93
N GLN A 82 -26.59 23.16 1.77
CA GLN A 82 -25.94 23.32 0.47
C GLN A 82 -25.98 22.00 -0.32
N VAL A 83 -25.72 20.87 0.34
CA VAL A 83 -25.76 19.54 -0.29
C VAL A 83 -27.18 19.20 -0.74
N MET A 84 -28.20 19.52 0.05
CA MET A 84 -29.60 19.33 -0.30
C MET A 84 -30.03 20.18 -1.50
N LEU A 85 -29.55 21.42 -1.59
CA LEU A 85 -29.77 22.28 -2.78
C LEU A 85 -29.13 21.70 -4.05
N LEU A 86 -27.93 21.12 -3.95
CA LEU A 86 -27.30 20.40 -5.07
C LEU A 86 -28.13 19.18 -5.47
N GLY A 87 -28.59 18.41 -4.47
CA GLY A 87 -29.44 17.25 -4.67
C GLY A 87 -30.76 17.57 -5.36
N GLU A 88 -31.39 18.69 -5.01
CA GLU A 88 -32.61 19.17 -5.65
C GLU A 88 -32.36 19.57 -7.11
N LYS A 89 -31.32 20.38 -7.38
CA LYS A 89 -31.01 20.84 -8.73
C LYS A 89 -30.65 19.71 -9.69
N TYR A 90 -29.77 18.81 -9.27
CA TYR A 90 -29.23 17.75 -10.11
C TYR A 90 -29.94 16.39 -9.93
N GLN A 91 -30.98 16.34 -9.09
CA GLN A 91 -31.78 15.14 -8.82
C GLN A 91 -30.96 13.97 -8.25
N PHE A 92 -30.14 14.24 -7.23
CA PHE A 92 -29.41 13.17 -6.54
C PHE A 92 -30.36 12.16 -5.90
N SER A 93 -30.02 10.88 -5.97
CA SER A 93 -30.81 9.83 -5.33
C SER A 93 -30.82 10.03 -3.81
N ARG A 94 -31.92 9.67 -3.13
CA ARG A 94 -32.00 9.72 -1.66
C ARG A 94 -30.87 8.91 -1.00
N ARG A 95 -30.47 7.82 -1.65
CA ARG A 95 -29.33 7.00 -1.22
C ARG A 95 -28.01 7.77 -1.30
N LEU A 96 -27.74 8.43 -2.43
CA LEU A 96 -26.52 9.22 -2.62
C LEU A 96 -26.44 10.37 -1.61
N LEU A 97 -27.54 11.10 -1.40
CA LEU A 97 -27.62 12.16 -0.39
C LEU A 97 -27.38 11.62 1.02
N GLY A 98 -28.03 10.51 1.39
CA GLY A 98 -27.83 9.88 2.68
C GLY A 98 -26.36 9.49 2.91
N ILE A 99 -25.70 8.95 1.89
CA ILE A 99 -24.27 8.59 1.94
C ILE A 99 -23.38 9.83 2.12
N ILE A 100 -23.58 10.87 1.31
CA ILE A 100 -22.77 12.11 1.37
C ILE A 100 -22.91 12.82 2.73
N LEU A 101 -24.11 12.80 3.30
CA LEU A 101 -24.43 13.47 4.57
C LEU A 101 -24.13 12.61 5.80
N THR A 102 -23.76 11.35 5.62
CA THR A 102 -23.38 10.48 6.74
C THR A 102 -22.18 11.10 7.46
N GLU A 103 -22.22 11.12 8.79
CA GLU A 103 -21.10 11.59 9.59
C GLU A 103 -19.96 10.57 9.56
N PRO A 104 -18.73 10.99 9.20
CA PRO A 104 -17.58 10.11 9.25
C PRO A 104 -17.30 9.62 10.67
N LYS A 105 -16.95 8.34 10.82
CA LYS A 105 -16.44 7.84 12.10
C LYS A 105 -15.13 8.55 12.42
N GLN A 106 -15.11 9.34 13.49
CA GLN A 106 -13.87 9.93 13.97
C GLN A 106 -12.89 8.81 14.30
N LYS A 107 -11.83 8.69 13.50
CA LYS A 107 -10.74 7.74 13.75
C LYS A 107 -10.03 8.20 15.02
N THR A 108 -10.46 7.69 16.18
CA THR A 108 -9.74 7.89 17.43
C THR A 108 -8.37 7.28 17.24
N GLU A 109 -7.32 8.10 17.31
CA GLU A 109 -5.94 7.72 17.01
C GLU A 109 -5.36 6.64 17.95
N GLY A 110 -6.14 6.12 18.90
CA GLY A 110 -5.77 4.99 19.77
C GLY A 110 -6.58 3.69 19.61
N ALA A 111 -7.65 3.64 18.81
CA ALA A 111 -8.54 2.47 18.77
C ALA A 111 -8.20 1.44 17.69
N ALA A 112 -7.50 1.84 16.62
CA ALA A 112 -7.10 0.92 15.54
C ALA A 112 -5.95 -0.04 15.93
N GLN A 113 -5.31 0.18 17.08
CA GLN A 113 -4.22 -0.66 17.58
C GLN A 113 -4.70 -1.91 18.33
N GLN A 114 -5.94 -1.98 18.84
CA GLN A 114 -6.32 -3.14 19.66
C GLN A 114 -6.75 -4.38 18.86
N ASP A 115 -7.33 -4.23 17.66
CA ASP A 115 -7.90 -5.38 16.95
C ASP A 115 -7.03 -5.98 15.83
N LYS A 116 -5.89 -5.37 15.48
CA LYS A 116 -4.96 -5.94 14.47
C LYS A 116 -3.69 -6.57 15.06
N HIS A 117 -3.42 -6.38 16.35
CA HIS A 117 -2.31 -7.04 17.05
C HIS A 117 -2.63 -8.47 17.54
N ALA A 118 -3.85 -8.97 17.33
CA ALA A 118 -4.24 -10.33 17.74
C ALA A 118 -3.60 -11.48 16.92
N PHE A 119 -2.68 -11.19 15.98
CA PHE A 119 -2.01 -12.22 15.18
C PHE A 119 -0.56 -12.54 15.58
N TRP A 120 -0.05 -11.92 16.64
CA TRP A 120 1.20 -12.36 17.25
C TRP A 120 0.85 -13.20 18.48
N PRO A 121 1.04 -14.54 18.45
CA PRO A 121 1.21 -15.24 19.71
C PRO A 121 2.44 -14.59 20.35
N ARG A 122 2.23 -13.83 21.42
CA ARG A 122 3.32 -13.51 22.35
C ARG A 122 3.86 -14.87 22.78
N PHE A 123 4.99 -15.29 22.23
CA PHE A 123 5.70 -16.45 22.73
C PHE A 123 5.97 -16.17 24.21
N PRO A 124 5.37 -16.92 25.14
CA PRO A 124 5.68 -16.76 26.54
C PRO A 124 7.17 -17.08 26.70
N LYS A 125 7.93 -16.17 27.32
CA LYS A 125 9.25 -16.47 27.86
C LYS A 125 9.10 -17.27 29.16
N ASP A 126 8.28 -18.31 29.15
CA ASP A 126 8.07 -19.15 30.33
C ASP A 126 8.56 -20.58 30.06
N ASP A 127 9.31 -21.05 31.04
CA ASP A 127 9.96 -22.35 31.18
C ASP A 127 9.00 -23.53 30.90
N PRO A 128 9.34 -24.48 30.01
CA PRO A 128 8.47 -25.60 29.64
C PRO A 128 8.21 -26.64 30.76
N GLU A 129 8.73 -26.47 31.98
CA GLU A 129 8.60 -27.44 33.08
C GLU A 129 7.41 -27.20 34.03
N VAL A 130 6.62 -26.12 33.87
CA VAL A 130 5.48 -25.84 34.77
C VAL A 130 4.13 -26.13 34.10
N GLY A 131 3.56 -27.31 34.37
CA GLY A 131 2.23 -27.70 33.93
C GLY A 131 1.14 -26.78 34.48
N ALA A 132 0.56 -25.93 33.63
CA ALA A 132 -0.53 -25.04 33.98
C ALA A 132 -1.85 -25.80 34.17
N LYS A 133 -2.38 -25.73 35.40
CA LYS A 133 -3.73 -26.14 35.79
C LYS A 133 -4.73 -25.00 35.54
N SER A 134 -5.99 -25.40 35.25
CA SER A 134 -7.26 -24.64 35.22
C SER A 134 -7.35 -23.50 34.18
N LEU A 135 -8.17 -23.54 33.12
CA LEU A 135 -9.60 -23.89 33.02
C LEU A 135 -10.47 -23.05 33.96
N ASP A 136 -10.68 -21.77 33.58
CA ASP A 136 -11.88 -21.01 33.97
C ASP A 136 -12.18 -19.91 32.92
N GLU A 137 -12.93 -20.29 31.87
CA GLU A 137 -13.53 -19.34 30.91
C GLU A 137 -14.81 -18.76 31.52
N SER A 138 -14.70 -17.58 32.12
CA SER A 138 -15.86 -16.74 32.39
C SER A 138 -16.33 -16.07 31.09
N ARG A 139 -17.21 -16.74 30.35
CA ARG A 139 -17.94 -16.16 29.21
C ARG A 139 -19.01 -15.18 29.71
N THR A 140 -18.66 -13.90 29.81
CA THR A 140 -19.65 -12.83 29.92
C THR A 140 -20.28 -12.56 28.56
N SER A 141 -21.52 -12.99 28.45
CA SER A 141 -22.59 -12.57 27.53
C SER A 141 -22.25 -11.40 26.60
N THR A 142 -22.07 -11.71 25.32
CA THR A 142 -22.06 -10.78 24.20
C THR A 142 -23.40 -10.04 24.19
N SER A 143 -23.38 -8.75 24.53
CA SER A 143 -24.51 -7.88 24.24
C SER A 143 -24.67 -7.84 22.71
N SER A 144 -25.89 -8.06 22.27
CA SER A 144 -26.35 -7.90 20.90
C SER A 144 -26.12 -6.47 20.43
N GLN A 145 -24.92 -6.18 19.92
CA GLN A 145 -24.68 -5.00 19.09
C GLN A 145 -25.38 -5.25 17.76
N SER A 146 -26.51 -4.58 17.55
CA SER A 146 -27.08 -4.36 16.23
C SER A 146 -26.02 -3.69 15.37
N SER A 147 -25.34 -4.46 14.51
CA SER A 147 -24.35 -3.94 13.57
C SER A 147 -25.07 -3.06 12.54
N SER A 148 -25.26 -1.78 12.84
CA SER A 148 -25.70 -0.83 11.81
C SER A 148 -24.58 -0.74 10.78
N PHE A 149 -24.77 -1.39 9.63
CA PHE A 149 -23.87 -1.31 8.48
C PHE A 149 -23.87 0.13 7.96
N ASP A 150 -22.97 0.94 8.49
CA ASP A 150 -22.75 2.32 8.09
C ASP A 150 -21.80 2.39 6.86
N HIS A 151 -22.02 3.35 5.95
CA HIS A 151 -21.26 3.51 4.71
C HIS A 151 -19.75 3.55 4.96
N TYR A 152 -19.31 4.33 5.95
CA TYR A 152 -17.90 4.43 6.28
C TYR A 152 -17.31 3.16 6.89
N THR A 153 -18.14 2.28 7.46
CA THR A 153 -17.68 0.95 7.90
C THR A 153 -17.25 0.12 6.70
N ILE A 154 -18.02 0.16 5.62
CA ILE A 154 -17.68 -0.53 4.37
C ILE A 154 -16.48 0.14 3.72
N ALA A 155 -16.48 1.47 3.60
CA ALA A 155 -15.39 2.21 2.96
C ALA A 155 -14.04 2.06 3.69
N ASP A 156 -14.04 1.90 5.02
CA ASP A 156 -12.80 1.68 5.78
C ASP A 156 -12.33 0.21 5.78
N GLN A 157 -13.26 -0.75 5.74
CA GLN A 157 -12.93 -2.18 5.65
C GLN A 157 -12.50 -2.61 4.24
N MET A 158 -13.13 -2.05 3.21
CA MET A 158 -12.88 -2.37 1.80
C MET A 158 -12.04 -1.28 1.15
N ILE A 159 -10.73 -1.51 1.06
CA ILE A 159 -9.75 -0.54 0.56
C ILE A 159 -10.04 -0.10 -0.88
N ASN A 160 -10.48 -1.03 -1.72
CA ASN A 160 -10.85 -0.79 -3.11
C ASN A 160 -12.32 -0.37 -3.29
N TYR A 161 -13.02 -0.03 -2.20
CA TYR A 161 -14.41 0.39 -2.30
C TYR A 161 -14.53 1.67 -3.12
N HIS A 162 -15.27 1.56 -4.21
CA HIS A 162 -15.60 2.66 -5.10
C HIS A 162 -17.06 2.57 -5.49
N ALA A 163 -17.70 3.73 -5.64
CA ALA A 163 -19.06 3.87 -6.09
C ALA A 163 -19.10 4.69 -7.39
N ILE A 164 -19.99 4.31 -8.28
CA ILE A 164 -20.37 5.12 -9.43
C ILE A 164 -21.89 5.19 -9.45
N ASP A 165 -22.44 6.39 -9.57
CA ASP A 165 -23.87 6.64 -9.67
C ASP A 165 -24.15 7.46 -10.93
N TYR A 166 -25.15 7.05 -11.69
CA TYR A 166 -25.57 7.70 -12.92
C TYR A 166 -26.97 8.27 -12.70
N GLY A 167 -27.04 9.59 -12.59
CA GLY A 167 -28.30 10.31 -12.64
C GLY A 167 -28.65 10.73 -14.06
N ARG A 168 -29.87 11.25 -14.23
CA ARG A 168 -30.28 11.87 -15.50
C ARG A 168 -29.47 13.12 -15.83
N ARG A 169 -29.01 13.83 -14.79
CA ARG A 169 -28.33 15.12 -14.86
C ARG A 169 -26.90 15.11 -14.33
N PHE A 170 -26.40 13.96 -13.87
CA PHE A 170 -25.06 13.87 -13.30
C PHE A 170 -24.42 12.48 -13.47
N ILE A 171 -23.08 12.44 -13.44
CA ILE A 171 -22.28 11.24 -13.20
C ILE A 171 -21.50 11.50 -11.92
N CYS A 172 -21.61 10.61 -10.92
CA CYS A 172 -20.94 10.73 -9.63
C CYS A 172 -19.99 9.56 -9.42
N ILE A 173 -18.75 9.86 -9.05
CA ILE A 173 -17.74 8.89 -8.65
C ILE A 173 -17.43 9.13 -7.18
N GLY A 174 -17.53 8.10 -6.36
CA GLY A 174 -17.04 8.13 -4.97
C GLY A 174 -15.95 7.10 -4.78
N ALA A 175 -14.81 7.48 -4.19
CA ALA A 175 -13.81 6.51 -3.78
C ALA A 175 -12.79 7.08 -2.78
N ASN A 176 -11.97 6.18 -2.24
CA ASN A 176 -10.96 6.48 -1.22
C ASN A 176 -9.69 7.07 -1.81
N TRP A 177 -9.48 8.38 -1.69
CA TRP A 177 -8.24 9.02 -2.13
C TRP A 177 -7.16 8.91 -1.05
N MET A 178 -5.92 8.64 -1.50
CA MET A 178 -4.77 8.41 -0.64
C MET A 178 -3.99 9.71 -0.45
N HIS A 179 -3.98 10.24 0.77
CA HIS A 179 -3.22 11.42 1.14
C HIS A 179 -2.00 11.04 1.96
N ARG A 180 -0.88 11.73 1.75
CA ARG A 180 0.30 11.55 2.59
C ARG A 180 0.05 12.15 3.96
N LYS A 181 0.45 11.46 5.02
CA LYS A 181 0.58 12.06 6.35
C LYS A 181 2.01 12.57 6.52
N LYS A 182 2.17 13.80 7.00
CA LYS A 182 3.48 14.39 7.32
C LYS A 182 3.54 14.56 8.83
N HIS A 183 4.47 13.83 9.45
CA HIS A 183 4.50 13.59 10.89
C HIS A 183 4.65 14.87 11.72
N ASP A 184 3.91 14.95 12.84
CA ASP A 184 4.27 15.72 14.03
C ASP A 184 4.74 14.73 15.11
N SER A 185 6.04 14.42 15.11
CA SER A 185 6.81 14.21 16.33
C SER A 185 8.27 13.88 15.97
N PRO A 186 9.24 14.44 16.72
CA PRO A 186 10.62 14.04 16.65
C PRO A 186 10.75 12.61 17.17
N GLU A 187 11.62 11.86 16.49
CA GLU A 187 12.17 10.56 16.87
C GLU A 187 12.22 10.34 18.39
N THR A 188 11.16 9.76 18.95
CA THR A 188 11.27 9.14 20.27
C THR A 188 11.60 7.69 19.98
N HIS A 189 12.89 7.39 20.04
CA HIS A 189 13.42 6.03 20.01
C HIS A 189 12.89 5.25 21.22
N THR A 190 11.66 4.74 21.14
CA THR A 190 11.17 3.68 22.03
C THR A 190 11.09 2.38 21.23
N ASP A 191 12.14 1.59 21.40
CA ASP A 191 12.22 0.13 21.29
C ASP A 191 11.52 -0.55 20.09
N GLY A 192 12.31 -0.92 19.07
CA GLY A 192 12.10 -2.05 18.12
C GLY A 192 10.86 -2.07 17.23
N THR A 193 9.89 -1.19 17.44
CA THR A 193 8.71 -1.10 16.58
C THR A 193 8.96 0.01 15.59
N VAL A 194 9.44 -0.37 14.40
CA VAL A 194 9.50 0.56 13.27
C VAL A 194 8.06 1.02 13.04
N ASP A 195 7.75 2.24 13.50
CA ASP A 195 6.49 2.91 13.27
C ASP A 195 6.34 3.18 11.77
N LEU A 196 5.91 2.13 11.11
CA LEU A 196 5.47 2.16 9.74
C LEU A 196 3.99 2.57 9.74
N GLU A 197 3.20 2.33 10.80
CA GLU A 197 1.75 2.49 10.90
C GLU A 197 1.29 3.97 10.93
N GLY A 198 1.55 4.72 9.86
CA GLY A 198 1.00 6.08 9.79
C GLY A 198 1.28 6.90 8.54
N LYS A 199 1.69 6.33 7.40
CA LYS A 199 2.23 7.17 6.30
C LYS A 199 1.21 7.69 5.29
N GLN A 200 0.00 7.13 5.25
CA GLN A 200 -1.05 7.59 4.35
C GLN A 200 -2.42 7.57 5.03
N ARG A 201 -3.21 8.61 4.79
CA ARG A 201 -4.58 8.75 5.24
C ARG A 201 -5.51 8.57 4.05
N ARG A 202 -6.54 7.75 4.23
CA ARG A 202 -7.66 7.60 3.29
C ARG A 202 -8.73 8.62 3.62
N LEU A 203 -9.20 9.33 2.61
CA LEU A 203 -10.40 10.14 2.68
C LEU A 203 -11.31 9.77 1.52
N TYR A 204 -12.55 9.43 1.81
CA TYR A 204 -13.55 9.20 0.80
C TYR A 204 -13.96 10.55 0.19
N SER A 205 -13.94 10.64 -1.14
CA SER A 205 -14.32 11.86 -1.84
C SER A 205 -15.25 11.54 -2.99
N TRP A 206 -16.17 12.46 -3.28
CA TRP A 206 -17.06 12.39 -4.42
C TRP A 206 -16.68 13.42 -5.46
N LEU A 207 -16.69 13.01 -6.71
CA LEU A 207 -16.48 13.86 -7.87
C LEU A 207 -17.66 13.69 -8.81
N ILE A 208 -18.31 14.79 -9.15
CA ILE A 208 -19.58 14.78 -9.87
C ILE A 208 -19.48 15.70 -11.09
N LEU A 209 -19.80 15.17 -12.27
CA LEU A 209 -19.96 15.94 -13.50
C LEU A 209 -21.46 16.12 -13.78
N CYS A 210 -21.90 17.35 -13.98
CA CYS A 210 -23.31 17.68 -14.21
C CYS A 210 -23.57 18.06 -15.67
N ASN A 211 -24.84 18.04 -16.08
CA ASN A 211 -25.26 18.34 -17.45
C ASN A 211 -25.20 19.83 -17.85
N ASP A 212 -24.99 20.74 -16.88
CA ASP A 212 -24.88 22.18 -17.09
C ASP A 212 -23.42 22.67 -16.98
N ASN A 213 -22.46 21.81 -17.31
CA ASN A 213 -21.02 22.09 -17.23
C ASN A 213 -20.52 22.43 -15.81
N THR A 214 -21.28 22.05 -14.79
CA THR A 214 -20.84 22.13 -13.39
C THR A 214 -20.08 20.86 -12.99
N VAL A 215 -18.92 21.04 -12.38
CA VAL A 215 -18.19 19.98 -11.66
C VAL A 215 -18.30 20.22 -10.16
N ILE A 216 -18.65 19.17 -9.41
CA ILE A 216 -18.76 19.24 -7.95
C ILE A 216 -17.75 18.29 -7.34
N SER A 217 -16.92 18.78 -6.43
CA SER A 217 -16.04 17.98 -5.58
C SER A 217 -16.48 18.06 -4.13
N LEU A 218 -16.67 16.90 -3.50
CA LEU A 218 -17.04 16.77 -2.10
C LEU A 218 -15.96 15.96 -1.39
N GLN A 219 -15.41 16.50 -0.31
CA GLN A 219 -14.40 15.79 0.49
C GLN A 219 -14.96 15.45 1.87
N GLU A 220 -14.87 14.17 2.25
CA GLU A 220 -15.17 13.68 3.61
C GLU A 220 -14.51 14.59 4.66
N ASP A 221 -15.19 14.80 5.79
CA ASP A 221 -14.62 15.50 6.93
C ASP A 221 -13.43 14.70 7.49
N PRO A 222 -12.19 15.22 7.40
CA PRO A 222 -11.06 14.53 8.00
C PRO A 222 -11.07 14.62 9.53
N GLY A 223 -12.04 15.30 10.14
CA GLY A 223 -12.04 15.59 11.56
C GLY A 223 -10.89 16.51 11.92
N ARG A 224 -10.34 16.36 13.13
CA ARG A 224 -9.24 17.20 13.59
C ARG A 224 -7.93 16.79 12.88
N LEU A 225 -7.33 17.74 12.17
CA LEU A 225 -6.04 17.60 11.49
C LEU A 225 -5.09 18.72 11.90
N ASN A 226 -3.80 18.39 11.91
CA ASN A 226 -2.73 19.40 11.97
C ASN A 226 -2.65 20.14 10.64
N GLU A 227 -2.07 21.35 10.65
CA GLU A 227 -2.00 22.18 9.44
C GLU A 227 -1.27 21.51 8.27
N GLU A 228 -0.23 20.72 8.54
CA GLU A 228 0.53 20.02 7.49
C GLU A 228 -0.28 18.92 6.83
N ASP A 229 -0.99 18.12 7.62
CA ASP A 229 -1.85 17.05 7.12
C ASP A 229 -3.05 17.65 6.36
N LEU A 230 -3.63 18.75 6.87
CA LEU A 230 -4.69 19.46 6.16
C LEU A 230 -4.19 19.94 4.79
N LYS A 231 -3.01 20.58 4.75
CA LYS A 231 -2.37 20.98 3.49
C LYS A 231 -2.27 19.77 2.57
N SER A 232 -1.73 18.65 3.06
CA SER A 232 -1.58 17.43 2.25
C SER A 232 -2.90 16.88 1.69
N THR A 233 -4.01 16.98 2.44
CA THR A 233 -5.33 16.52 1.96
C THR A 233 -5.90 17.41 0.85
N ARG A 234 -5.55 18.70 0.86
CA ARG A 234 -6.03 19.69 -0.11
C ARG A 234 -5.06 19.95 -1.27
N LEU A 235 -3.86 19.36 -1.25
CA LEU A 235 -2.80 19.63 -2.25
C LEU A 235 -3.26 19.41 -3.70
N ASN A 236 -3.96 18.32 -4.01
CA ASN A 236 -4.38 18.05 -5.39
C ASN A 236 -5.40 19.09 -5.88
N LEU A 237 -6.43 19.36 -5.07
CA LEU A 237 -7.42 20.39 -5.38
C LEU A 237 -6.77 21.77 -5.53
N LEU A 238 -5.83 22.10 -4.64
CA LEU A 238 -5.10 23.37 -4.72
C LEU A 238 -4.24 23.45 -5.98
N SER A 239 -3.62 22.35 -6.40
CA SER A 239 -2.86 22.28 -7.65
C SER A 239 -3.73 22.60 -8.87
N VAL A 240 -4.96 22.08 -8.90
CA VAL A 240 -5.94 22.38 -9.95
C VAL A 240 -6.40 23.83 -9.86
N LEU A 241 -6.77 24.28 -8.65
CA LEU A 241 -7.26 25.63 -8.40
C LEU A 241 -6.27 26.69 -8.89
N LYS A 242 -4.99 26.57 -8.51
CA LYS A 242 -3.92 27.48 -8.91
C LYS A 242 -3.82 27.66 -10.43
N GLN A 243 -4.09 26.60 -11.19
CA GLN A 243 -3.96 26.60 -12.65
C GLN A 243 -5.21 27.08 -13.38
N LEU A 244 -6.29 27.40 -12.65
CA LEU A 244 -7.47 28.05 -13.20
C LEU A 244 -7.32 29.57 -13.29
N SER A 245 -6.28 30.17 -12.71
CA SER A 245 -5.95 31.58 -12.90
C SER A 245 -4.92 31.75 -14.02
N LYS A 246 -4.91 32.92 -14.66
CA LYS A 246 -3.82 33.35 -15.56
C LYS A 246 -2.55 33.72 -14.78
N VAL A 247 -2.66 33.97 -13.48
CA VAL A 247 -1.55 34.32 -12.60
C VAL A 247 -0.60 33.13 -12.43
N LYS A 248 0.71 33.37 -12.64
CA LYS A 248 1.80 32.38 -12.47
C LYS A 248 1.76 31.15 -13.40
N HIS A 249 0.99 31.20 -14.49
CA HIS A 249 0.85 30.06 -15.42
C HIS A 249 2.19 29.52 -15.95
N ASP A 250 3.10 30.41 -16.35
CA ASP A 250 4.41 30.07 -16.96
C ASP A 250 5.43 29.43 -15.99
N SER A 251 5.16 29.45 -14.69
CA SER A 251 6.08 28.98 -13.65
C SER A 251 5.82 27.55 -13.18
N THR A 252 4.84 26.87 -13.78
CA THR A 252 4.40 25.54 -13.35
C THR A 252 5.33 24.45 -13.89
N ASP A 253 5.71 23.50 -13.04
CA ASP A 253 6.48 22.32 -13.46
C ASP A 253 5.71 21.57 -14.57
N PRO A 254 6.33 21.28 -15.74
CA PRO A 254 5.67 20.57 -16.84
C PRO A 254 5.01 19.26 -16.44
N LEU A 255 5.52 18.58 -15.39
CA LEU A 255 4.92 17.34 -14.88
C LEU A 255 3.65 17.55 -14.04
N SER A 256 3.40 18.78 -13.57
CA SER A 256 2.21 19.17 -12.80
C SER A 256 1.29 20.12 -13.55
N MET A 257 1.60 20.43 -14.81
CA MET A 257 0.78 21.27 -15.67
C MET A 257 -0.57 20.61 -15.98
N GLN A 258 -1.64 21.28 -15.58
CA GLN A 258 -3.04 20.94 -15.76
C GLN A 258 -3.65 22.00 -16.66
N SER A 259 -3.66 21.73 -17.97
CA SER A 259 -4.13 22.66 -19.01
C SER A 259 -5.65 22.71 -19.11
N VAL A 260 -6.36 22.99 -18.01
CA VAL A 260 -7.84 23.05 -17.99
C VAL A 260 -8.33 24.23 -18.84
N ARG A 261 -7.74 25.41 -18.65
CA ARG A 261 -8.09 26.64 -19.37
C ARG A 261 -7.52 26.68 -20.78
N GLN A 262 -6.27 26.24 -20.95
CA GLN A 262 -5.58 26.24 -22.26
C GLN A 262 -6.19 25.20 -23.21
N ALA A 263 -6.84 24.16 -22.68
CA ALA A 263 -7.63 23.25 -23.50
C ALA A 263 -8.79 23.96 -24.21
N LEU A 264 -9.18 25.16 -23.76
CA LEU A 264 -10.20 26.00 -24.40
C LEU A 264 -9.64 26.88 -25.52
N GLU A 265 -8.32 26.94 -25.73
CA GLU A 265 -7.66 27.82 -26.70
C GLU A 265 -7.68 27.27 -28.16
N GLY A 266 -8.66 26.42 -28.49
CA GLY A 266 -8.78 25.74 -29.78
C GLY A 266 -9.78 26.37 -30.75
N LEU A 267 -9.43 26.47 -32.03
CA LEU A 267 -10.24 27.07 -33.11
C LEU A 267 -11.47 26.23 -33.54
N ASP A 268 -11.80 25.12 -32.88
CA ASP A 268 -12.82 24.15 -33.35
C ASP A 268 -13.57 23.46 -32.19
N ILE A 269 -13.77 24.15 -31.07
CA ILE A 269 -14.48 23.61 -29.91
C ILE A 269 -15.99 23.93 -30.03
N ASP A 270 -16.78 22.91 -30.37
CA ASP A 270 -18.24 23.03 -30.51
C ASP A 270 -18.96 23.44 -29.20
N ASP A 271 -18.45 22.95 -28.05
CA ASP A 271 -18.98 23.26 -26.71
C ASP A 271 -17.83 23.46 -25.70
N PRO A 272 -17.39 24.71 -25.46
CA PRO A 272 -16.29 25.00 -24.54
C PRO A 272 -16.64 24.66 -23.08
N GLY A 273 -17.92 24.63 -22.72
CA GLY A 273 -18.34 24.26 -21.38
C GLY A 273 -18.22 22.76 -21.14
N SER A 274 -18.68 21.93 -22.08
CA SER A 274 -18.51 20.48 -22.00
C SER A 274 -17.03 20.10 -22.02
N GLU A 275 -16.24 20.73 -22.87
CA GLU A 275 -14.79 20.51 -22.98
C GLU A 275 -14.06 20.89 -21.67
N GLY A 276 -14.32 22.09 -21.14
CA GLY A 276 -13.67 22.57 -19.92
C GLY A 276 -14.09 21.82 -18.66
N SER A 277 -15.38 21.51 -18.51
CA SER A 277 -15.91 20.74 -17.36
C SER A 277 -15.42 19.29 -17.37
N SER A 278 -15.36 18.64 -18.54
CA SER A 278 -14.82 17.27 -18.67
C SER A 278 -13.31 17.22 -18.39
N ASN A 279 -12.56 18.22 -18.83
CA ASN A 279 -11.13 18.33 -18.54
C ASN A 279 -10.87 18.63 -17.05
N LEU A 280 -11.68 19.50 -16.43
CA LEU A 280 -11.62 19.73 -14.99
C LEU A 280 -11.91 18.45 -14.21
N PHE A 281 -12.96 17.72 -14.61
CA PHE A 281 -13.32 16.42 -14.02
C PHE A 281 -12.15 15.42 -14.11
N TYR A 282 -11.46 15.36 -15.26
CA TYR A 282 -10.25 14.55 -15.41
C TYR A 282 -9.13 14.97 -14.42
N TYR A 283 -8.78 16.25 -14.34
CA TYR A 283 -7.66 16.70 -13.52
C TYR A 283 -7.94 16.63 -12.01
N LEU A 284 -9.21 16.73 -11.60
CA LEU A 284 -9.61 16.49 -10.20
C LEU A 284 -9.56 15.01 -9.83
N PHE A 285 -9.76 14.11 -10.81
CA PHE A 285 -9.59 12.67 -10.63
C PHE A 285 -8.10 12.27 -10.60
N ASP A 286 -7.26 12.89 -11.43
CA ASP A 286 -5.84 12.56 -11.57
C ASP A 286 -4.97 13.18 -10.46
N ASP A 287 -4.64 12.40 -9.41
CA ASP A 287 -3.63 12.76 -8.40
C ASP A 287 -2.30 12.01 -8.65
N TRP A 288 -1.68 12.28 -9.80
CA TRP A 288 -0.45 11.61 -10.20
C TRP A 288 0.73 11.82 -9.24
N ARG A 289 0.73 12.90 -8.45
CA ARG A 289 1.80 13.21 -7.48
C ARG A 289 1.74 12.28 -6.27
N ALA A 290 0.56 12.02 -5.73
CA ALA A 290 0.38 11.04 -4.67
C ALA A 290 0.83 9.65 -5.14
N VAL A 291 0.54 9.33 -6.40
CA VAL A 291 0.92 8.06 -7.03
C VAL A 291 2.44 7.86 -7.08
N TYR A 292 3.20 8.82 -7.64
CA TYR A 292 4.66 8.69 -7.69
C TYR A 292 5.30 8.64 -6.30
N SER A 293 4.81 9.46 -5.37
CA SER A 293 5.33 9.48 -4.01
C SER A 293 5.15 8.12 -3.33
N ALA A 294 4.04 7.41 -3.59
CA ALA A 294 3.82 6.07 -3.03
C ALA A 294 4.80 5.03 -3.58
N VAL A 295 4.98 4.99 -4.90
CA VAL A 295 5.92 4.06 -5.57
C VAL A 295 7.35 4.29 -5.10
N GLU A 296 7.77 5.55 -5.00
CA GLU A 296 9.10 5.92 -4.52
C GLU A 296 9.34 5.46 -3.07
N VAL A 297 8.34 5.63 -2.19
CA VAL A 297 8.41 5.19 -0.79
C VAL A 297 8.57 3.67 -0.69
N PHE A 298 7.83 2.90 -1.48
CA PHE A 298 7.96 1.44 -1.50
C PHE A 298 9.33 1.00 -2.02
N GLY A 299 9.79 1.58 -3.12
CA GLY A 299 11.10 1.27 -3.68
C GLY A 299 12.24 1.59 -2.71
N LYS A 300 12.19 2.73 -2.00
CA LYS A 300 13.18 3.07 -0.96
C LYS A 300 13.13 2.10 0.22
N GLY A 301 11.93 1.74 0.67
CA GLY A 301 11.75 0.78 1.77
C GLY A 301 12.34 -0.59 1.45
N LEU A 302 12.12 -1.07 0.23
CA LEU A 302 12.62 -2.37 -0.22
C LEU A 302 14.15 -2.38 -0.38
N LYS A 303 14.71 -1.33 -0.99
CA LYS A 303 16.18 -1.15 -1.10
C LYS A 303 16.86 -1.08 0.26
N SER A 304 16.23 -0.43 1.24
CA SER A 304 16.75 -0.37 2.61
C SER A 304 16.81 -1.76 3.24
N LEU A 305 15.73 -2.55 3.13
CA LEU A 305 15.68 -3.92 3.66
C LEU A 305 16.63 -4.85 2.91
N GLN A 306 16.75 -4.69 1.60
CA GLN A 306 17.73 -5.41 0.79
C GLN A 306 19.15 -5.19 1.30
N LYS A 307 19.53 -3.91 1.54
CA LYS A 307 20.83 -3.56 2.09
C LYS A 307 21.04 -4.22 3.46
N GLU A 308 20.06 -4.14 4.34
CA GLU A 308 20.11 -4.73 5.68
C GLU A 308 20.27 -6.27 5.66
N ILE A 309 19.57 -6.96 4.75
CA ILE A 309 19.70 -8.40 4.54
C ILE A 309 21.10 -8.75 4.01
N PHE A 310 21.63 -7.99 3.04
CA PHE A 310 22.96 -8.27 2.52
C PHE A 310 24.08 -7.94 3.52
N ASP A 311 23.95 -6.84 4.27
CA ASP A 311 24.85 -6.52 5.37
C ASP A 311 24.83 -7.63 6.44
N SER A 312 23.68 -8.28 6.68
CA SER A 312 23.59 -9.44 7.56
C SER A 312 24.45 -10.62 7.09
N THR A 313 24.77 -10.74 5.80
CA THR A 313 25.67 -11.77 5.26
C THR A 313 27.11 -11.56 5.72
N THR A 314 27.52 -10.30 5.91
CA THR A 314 28.86 -9.93 6.38
C THR A 314 29.04 -10.09 7.89
N LYS A 315 27.94 -10.09 8.66
CA LYS A 315 27.95 -10.33 10.11
C LYS A 315 28.46 -11.74 10.44
N LYS A 316 29.09 -11.89 11.61
CA LYS A 316 29.70 -13.17 11.99
C LYS A 316 28.61 -14.21 12.26
N SER A 317 28.96 -15.49 12.07
CA SER A 317 28.01 -16.62 12.13
C SER A 317 27.35 -16.84 13.50
N TYR A 318 27.81 -16.17 14.56
CA TYR A 318 27.28 -16.29 15.92
C TYR A 318 26.42 -15.08 16.33
N ASP A 319 26.31 -14.06 15.47
CA ASP A 319 25.42 -12.94 15.71
C ASP A 319 23.98 -13.40 15.51
N MET A 320 23.10 -13.04 16.44
CA MET A 320 21.69 -13.41 16.39
C MET A 320 21.06 -12.93 15.08
N PRO A 321 20.22 -13.75 14.41
CA PRO A 321 19.49 -13.30 13.23
C PRO A 321 18.61 -12.11 13.59
N ASP A 322 18.52 -11.16 12.67
CA ASP A 322 17.68 -9.99 12.85
C ASP A 322 16.21 -10.37 12.70
N ILE A 323 15.52 -10.49 13.83
CA ILE A 323 14.15 -11.01 13.90
C ILE A 323 13.17 -10.01 13.27
N GLU A 324 13.53 -8.73 13.18
CA GLU A 324 12.65 -7.66 12.71
C GLU A 324 12.50 -7.60 11.18
N ILE A 325 13.46 -8.18 10.44
CA ILE A 325 13.45 -8.16 8.96
C ILE A 325 12.19 -8.81 8.38
N ILE A 326 11.77 -9.97 8.90
CA ILE A 326 10.58 -10.69 8.39
C ILE A 326 9.28 -9.90 8.65
N PRO A 327 9.01 -9.41 9.88
CA PRO A 327 7.91 -8.51 10.15
C PRO A 327 7.91 -7.26 9.27
N ARG A 328 9.06 -6.60 9.08
CA ARG A 328 9.16 -5.39 8.25
C ARG A 328 8.87 -5.68 6.77
N LEU A 329 9.37 -6.78 6.23
CA LEU A 329 9.02 -7.26 4.89
C LEU A 329 7.53 -7.59 4.76
N HIS A 330 6.92 -8.19 5.79
CA HIS A 330 5.50 -8.51 5.79
C HIS A 330 4.62 -7.26 5.79
N VAL A 331 4.92 -6.28 6.65
CA VAL A 331 4.20 -4.99 6.71
C VAL A 331 4.36 -4.23 5.39
N LEU A 332 5.57 -4.16 4.83
CA LEU A 332 5.80 -3.52 3.54
C LEU A 332 5.03 -4.21 2.41
N GLY A 333 5.10 -5.55 2.33
CA GLY A 333 4.38 -6.32 1.33
C GLY A 333 2.86 -6.17 1.42
N SER A 334 2.32 -6.10 2.65
CA SER A 334 0.89 -5.85 2.86
C SER A 334 0.47 -4.49 2.29
N ARG A 335 1.26 -3.43 2.51
CA ARG A 335 0.97 -2.08 1.98
C ARG A 335 1.05 -1.98 0.47
N ILE A 336 2.04 -2.63 -0.12
CA ILE A 336 2.17 -2.68 -1.58
C ILE A 336 0.90 -3.32 -2.17
N ARG A 337 0.39 -4.38 -1.54
CA ARG A 337 -0.87 -5.04 -1.93
C ARG A 337 -2.10 -4.17 -1.70
N GLU A 338 -2.20 -3.49 -0.56
CA GLU A 338 -3.29 -2.54 -0.30
C GLU A 338 -3.33 -1.46 -1.39
N MET A 339 -2.19 -0.88 -1.71
CA MET A 339 -2.06 0.13 -2.76
C MET A 339 -2.39 -0.43 -4.15
N GLN A 340 -1.94 -1.64 -4.46
CA GLN A 340 -2.29 -2.33 -5.71
C GLN A 340 -3.83 -2.43 -5.86
N HIS A 341 -4.54 -2.82 -4.80
CA HIS A 341 -6.00 -2.92 -4.85
C HIS A 341 -6.70 -1.56 -5.01
N VAL A 342 -6.16 -0.47 -4.42
CA VAL A 342 -6.67 0.89 -4.66
C VAL A 342 -6.57 1.24 -6.15
N TYR A 343 -5.40 1.04 -6.75
CA TYR A 343 -5.18 1.38 -8.16
C TYR A 343 -5.94 0.46 -9.12
N GLU A 344 -6.11 -0.82 -8.79
CA GLU A 344 -7.04 -1.70 -9.53
C GLU A 344 -8.47 -1.13 -9.50
N GLY A 345 -8.91 -0.61 -8.36
CA GLY A 345 -10.19 0.11 -8.24
C GLY A 345 -10.25 1.35 -9.13
N TYR A 346 -9.20 2.17 -9.16
CA TYR A 346 -9.15 3.35 -10.03
C TYR A 346 -9.16 2.96 -11.52
N LYS A 347 -8.46 1.90 -11.89
CA LYS A 347 -8.51 1.35 -13.25
C LYS A 347 -9.93 0.96 -13.65
N ASN A 348 -10.65 0.29 -12.75
CA ASN A 348 -12.04 -0.09 -12.99
C ASN A 348 -12.96 1.14 -13.11
N LEU A 349 -12.73 2.18 -12.31
CA LEU A 349 -13.45 3.45 -12.45
C LEU A 349 -13.19 4.11 -13.81
N ILE A 350 -11.92 4.20 -14.23
CA ILE A 350 -11.54 4.72 -15.55
C ILE A 350 -12.27 3.95 -16.66
N GLN A 351 -12.25 2.62 -16.62
CA GLN A 351 -12.97 1.80 -17.60
C GLN A 351 -14.48 2.11 -17.65
N ARG A 352 -15.12 2.34 -16.50
CA ARG A 352 -16.54 2.71 -16.43
C ARG A 352 -16.84 4.13 -16.92
N ILE A 353 -15.89 5.06 -16.76
CA ILE A 353 -16.02 6.41 -17.34
C ILE A 353 -15.92 6.34 -18.87
N LEU A 354 -15.05 5.45 -19.39
CA LEU A 354 -14.86 5.24 -20.82
C LEU A 354 -16.01 4.44 -21.46
N GLU A 355 -16.73 3.62 -20.68
CA GLU A 355 -17.95 2.97 -21.16
C GLU A 355 -19.01 4.04 -21.52
N PRO A 356 -19.66 3.92 -22.70
CA PRO A 356 -20.73 4.85 -23.07
C PRO A 356 -21.85 4.79 -22.02
N PRO A 357 -22.48 5.94 -21.67
CA PRO A 357 -23.58 5.96 -20.71
C PRO A 357 -24.65 4.96 -21.15
N ARG A 358 -24.93 3.97 -20.30
CA ARG A 358 -26.02 3.03 -20.55
C ARG A 358 -27.32 3.81 -20.44
N THR A 359 -27.82 4.31 -21.57
CA THR A 359 -29.12 4.95 -21.63
C THR A 359 -30.15 3.96 -21.09
N ALA A 360 -30.88 4.37 -20.06
CA ALA A 360 -31.94 3.58 -19.42
C ALA A 360 -33.19 3.48 -20.29
N THR A 361 -33.01 3.15 -21.57
CA THR A 361 -34.06 2.88 -22.56
C THR A 361 -33.68 1.63 -23.36
N THR A 362 -33.59 0.50 -22.67
CA THR A 362 -33.69 -0.81 -23.33
C THR A 362 -34.76 -1.63 -22.61
N ASN A 363 -36.00 -1.17 -22.76
CA ASN A 363 -37.15 -2.07 -22.65
C ASN A 363 -37.29 -2.79 -23.99
N GLY A 364 -37.09 -4.12 -23.97
CA GLY A 364 -37.65 -5.03 -24.97
C GLY A 364 -36.74 -5.40 -26.14
N ASN A 365 -36.31 -6.66 -26.12
CA ASN A 365 -35.92 -7.51 -27.25
C ASN A 365 -34.60 -7.23 -27.98
N GLY A 366 -33.61 -8.07 -27.66
CA GLY A 366 -32.91 -8.93 -28.62
C GLY A 366 -32.19 -8.26 -29.80
N SER A 367 -30.85 -8.36 -29.77
CA SER A 367 -29.96 -8.33 -30.95
C SER A 367 -29.94 -7.04 -31.78
N ALA A 368 -28.91 -6.21 -31.57
CA ALA A 368 -28.24 -5.53 -32.68
C ALA A 368 -26.82 -5.06 -32.30
N THR A 369 -25.88 -5.44 -33.16
CA THR A 369 -24.48 -5.02 -33.28
C THR A 369 -24.26 -3.50 -33.23
N PRO A 370 -23.04 -3.02 -32.86
CA PRO A 370 -22.71 -1.61 -32.87
C PRO A 370 -22.50 -1.12 -34.32
N ARG A 371 -23.47 -0.38 -34.86
CA ARG A 371 -23.33 0.33 -36.13
C ARG A 371 -23.17 1.82 -35.88
N SER A 372 -21.96 2.30 -36.15
CA SER A 372 -21.59 3.59 -36.74
C SER A 372 -22.37 4.83 -36.28
N MET A 373 -21.69 5.69 -35.51
CA MET A 373 -21.98 7.12 -35.46
C MET A 373 -21.87 7.71 -36.87
N SER A 374 -23.02 7.92 -37.51
CA SER A 374 -23.15 8.77 -38.69
C SER A 374 -24.14 9.88 -38.35
N ARG A 375 -23.67 11.12 -38.56
CA ARG A 375 -24.40 12.39 -38.51
C ARG A 375 -25.82 12.28 -39.07
N SER A 376 -26.79 12.89 -38.41
CA SER A 376 -28.05 13.31 -39.05
C SER A 376 -28.34 14.77 -38.75
N LEU A 377 -28.13 15.58 -39.78
CA LEU A 377 -28.74 16.89 -39.96
C LEU A 377 -30.27 16.78 -40.01
N SER A 378 -30.92 17.90 -39.72
CA SER A 378 -32.29 18.28 -40.11
C SER A 378 -33.48 17.43 -39.64
N ALA A 379 -34.23 17.97 -38.66
CA ALA A 379 -35.67 17.78 -38.58
C ALA A 379 -36.33 19.10 -38.16
N THR A 380 -36.81 19.83 -39.16
CA THR A 380 -37.70 20.98 -39.04
C THR A 380 -39.09 20.46 -38.68
N GLY A 381 -39.62 20.86 -37.52
CA GLY A 381 -40.99 20.58 -37.10
C GLY A 381 -41.30 21.36 -35.81
N PRO A 382 -42.33 22.23 -35.77
CA PRO A 382 -42.64 23.00 -34.58
C PRO A 382 -43.72 22.27 -33.78
N THR A 383 -43.42 21.77 -32.58
CA THR A 383 -44.40 21.64 -31.48
C THR A 383 -43.77 21.13 -30.18
N PHE A 384 -44.07 21.87 -29.10
CA PHE A 384 -43.95 21.57 -27.67
C PHE A 384 -42.55 21.39 -27.06
N SER A 385 -42.18 22.41 -26.30
CA SER A 385 -41.08 22.50 -25.34
C SER A 385 -41.20 21.46 -24.22
N ALA A 386 -40.71 20.26 -24.47
CA ALA A 386 -40.06 19.49 -23.42
C ALA A 386 -38.64 20.06 -23.29
N GLU A 387 -38.22 20.48 -22.10
CA GLU A 387 -36.81 20.74 -21.81
C GLU A 387 -36.01 19.55 -22.34
N LYS A 388 -35.20 19.76 -23.37
CA LYS A 388 -34.29 18.76 -23.91
C LYS A 388 -33.26 18.52 -22.80
N GLU A 389 -33.52 17.56 -21.92
CA GLU A 389 -32.56 17.17 -20.89
C GLU A 389 -31.34 16.58 -21.61
N ASN A 390 -30.30 17.40 -21.76
CA ASN A 390 -29.06 16.94 -22.37
C ASN A 390 -28.42 15.89 -21.46
N PRO A 391 -28.13 14.68 -21.97
CA PRO A 391 -27.43 13.66 -21.18
C PRO A 391 -26.04 14.18 -20.81
N VAL A 392 -25.53 13.77 -19.66
CA VAL A 392 -24.14 14.05 -19.28
C VAL A 392 -23.22 13.26 -20.19
N VAL A 393 -22.38 13.96 -20.95
CA VAL A 393 -21.41 13.38 -21.86
C VAL A 393 -20.03 13.90 -21.48
N VAL A 394 -19.07 12.99 -21.34
CA VAL A 394 -17.66 13.35 -21.17
C VAL A 394 -17.08 13.69 -22.54
N ALA A 395 -16.44 14.85 -22.66
CA ALA A 395 -15.83 15.29 -23.91
C ALA A 395 -14.76 14.30 -24.41
N ARG A 396 -14.59 14.23 -25.74
CA ARG A 396 -13.66 13.26 -26.38
C ARG A 396 -12.21 13.44 -25.95
N SER A 397 -11.78 14.69 -25.73
CA SER A 397 -10.45 15.03 -25.23
C SER A 397 -10.19 14.43 -23.84
N ALA A 398 -11.15 14.58 -22.92
CA ALA A 398 -11.09 14.05 -21.57
C ALA A 398 -11.13 12.52 -21.58
N LEU A 399 -11.97 11.90 -22.44
CA LEU A 399 -11.95 10.45 -22.65
C LEU A 399 -10.56 9.96 -23.09
N ALA A 400 -9.93 10.61 -24.07
CA ALA A 400 -8.59 10.27 -24.50
C ALA A 400 -7.52 10.47 -23.39
N ARG A 401 -7.73 11.42 -22.47
CA ARG A 401 -6.87 11.59 -21.27
C ARG A 401 -7.09 10.48 -20.26
N PHE A 402 -8.34 10.08 -20.00
CA PHE A 402 -8.67 8.93 -19.15
C PHE A 402 -8.11 7.61 -19.70
N GLU A 403 -8.16 7.38 -21.01
CA GLU A 403 -7.53 6.21 -21.66
C GLU A 403 -6.03 6.16 -21.36
N ARG A 404 -5.32 7.27 -21.62
CA ARG A 404 -3.88 7.37 -21.32
C ARG A 404 -3.57 7.19 -19.84
N LEU A 405 -4.40 7.74 -18.95
CA LEU A 405 -4.25 7.56 -17.51
C LEU A 405 -4.41 6.09 -17.11
N GLY A 406 -5.38 5.38 -17.70
CA GLY A 406 -5.58 3.95 -17.50
C GLY A 406 -4.36 3.12 -17.90
N ASP A 407 -3.79 3.40 -19.08
CA ASP A 407 -2.57 2.74 -19.56
C ASP A 407 -1.37 3.05 -18.65
N ARG A 408 -1.20 4.32 -18.26
CA ARG A 408 -0.11 4.75 -17.38
C ARG A 408 -0.21 4.12 -16.00
N LEU A 409 -1.40 4.04 -15.42
CA LEU A 409 -1.65 3.38 -14.16
C LEU A 409 -1.34 1.88 -14.25
N GLN A 410 -1.69 1.22 -15.35
CA GLN A 410 -1.36 -0.17 -15.59
C GLN A 410 0.16 -0.40 -15.70
N LEU A 411 0.86 0.42 -16.48
CA LEU A 411 2.27 0.23 -16.84
C LEU A 411 3.27 0.78 -15.84
N LEU A 412 2.92 1.82 -15.08
CA LEU A 412 3.85 2.42 -14.12
C LEU A 412 3.57 2.01 -12.68
N ILE A 413 2.32 1.64 -12.36
CA ILE A 413 1.91 1.44 -10.97
C ILE A 413 1.60 -0.01 -10.69
N LEU A 414 0.67 -0.61 -11.44
CA LEU A 414 0.26 -2.01 -11.20
C LEU A 414 1.37 -3.01 -11.55
N SER A 415 2.10 -2.78 -12.63
CA SER A 415 3.32 -3.56 -12.96
C SER A 415 4.42 -3.36 -11.90
N GLN A 416 4.75 -2.11 -11.54
CA GLN A 416 5.83 -1.80 -10.63
C GLN A 416 5.57 -2.31 -9.20
N THR A 417 4.32 -2.22 -8.73
CA THR A 417 3.92 -2.78 -7.44
C THR A 417 3.99 -4.31 -7.45
N ARG A 418 3.65 -4.96 -8.57
CA ARG A 418 3.86 -6.41 -8.73
C ARG A 418 5.35 -6.78 -8.66
N GLU A 419 6.21 -6.03 -9.36
CA GLU A 419 7.67 -6.23 -9.27
C GLU A 419 8.19 -6.07 -7.84
N PHE A 420 7.70 -5.09 -7.07
CA PHE A 420 8.08 -4.94 -5.67
C PHE A 420 7.61 -6.10 -4.79
N LEU A 421 6.46 -6.70 -5.07
CA LEU A 421 5.99 -7.90 -4.36
C LEU A 421 6.88 -9.10 -4.66
N ASP A 422 7.25 -9.28 -5.93
CA ASP A 422 8.15 -10.36 -6.37
C ASP A 422 9.54 -10.19 -5.75
N GLU A 423 10.09 -8.97 -5.74
CA GLU A 423 11.37 -8.65 -5.09
C GLU A 423 11.29 -8.89 -3.57
N LYS A 424 10.20 -8.51 -2.91
CA LYS A 424 9.96 -8.80 -1.49
C LYS A 424 9.92 -10.31 -1.20
N ASP A 425 9.38 -11.14 -2.10
CA ASP A 425 9.42 -12.61 -1.96
C ASP A 425 10.84 -13.15 -2.17
N ALA A 426 11.58 -12.63 -3.15
CA ALA A 426 12.98 -12.96 -3.37
C ALA A 426 13.87 -12.61 -2.16
N LEU A 427 13.67 -11.44 -1.55
CA LEU A 427 14.40 -11.00 -0.36
C LEU A 427 14.11 -11.88 0.86
N ARG A 428 12.83 -12.24 1.07
CA ARG A 428 12.43 -13.18 2.13
C ARG A 428 13.16 -14.51 1.98
N ASN A 429 13.15 -15.09 0.78
CA ASN A 429 13.83 -16.36 0.50
C ASN A 429 15.35 -16.25 0.69
N THR A 430 15.94 -15.15 0.24
CA THR A 430 17.37 -14.87 0.41
C THR A 430 17.75 -14.79 1.88
N TYR A 431 16.95 -14.11 2.70
CA TYR A 431 17.16 -14.02 4.14
C TYR A 431 17.13 -15.40 4.82
N PHE A 432 16.13 -16.24 4.50
CA PHE A 432 16.09 -17.61 5.02
C PHE A 432 17.28 -18.45 4.58
N ASN A 433 17.70 -18.33 3.32
CA ASN A 433 18.87 -19.06 2.81
C ASN A 433 20.17 -18.64 3.52
N ILE A 434 20.36 -17.34 3.76
CA ILE A 434 21.50 -16.81 4.52
C ILE A 434 21.50 -17.38 5.95
N ASN A 435 20.35 -17.35 6.62
CA ASN A 435 20.23 -17.88 7.98
C ASN A 435 20.48 -19.39 8.03
N ALA A 436 19.90 -20.17 7.12
CA ALA A 436 20.16 -21.61 7.02
C ALA A 436 21.65 -21.91 6.78
N GLN A 437 22.35 -21.09 5.98
CA GLN A 437 23.79 -21.23 5.78
C GLN A 437 24.59 -20.90 7.05
N LYS A 438 24.17 -19.89 7.82
CA LYS A 438 24.79 -19.55 9.11
C LYS A 438 24.61 -20.66 10.12
N ASP A 439 23.41 -21.22 10.24
CA ASP A 439 23.12 -22.34 11.14
C ASP A 439 23.97 -23.55 10.76
N SER A 440 24.05 -23.90 9.47
CA SER A 440 24.91 -24.97 8.98
C SER A 440 26.39 -24.75 9.34
N LYS A 441 26.90 -23.51 9.20
CA LYS A 441 28.28 -23.16 9.60
C LYS A 441 28.49 -23.26 11.11
N ALA A 442 27.52 -22.83 11.92
CA ALA A 442 27.56 -22.93 13.37
C ALA A 442 27.57 -24.39 13.83
N THR A 443 26.68 -25.23 13.29
CA THR A 443 26.66 -26.68 13.55
C THR A 443 27.95 -27.36 13.12
N ALA A 444 28.50 -27.01 11.95
CA ALA A 444 29.78 -27.56 11.49
C ALA A 444 30.97 -27.15 12.39
N ARG A 445 30.90 -25.98 13.04
CA ARG A 445 31.89 -25.55 14.04
C ARG A 445 31.70 -26.29 15.36
N LEU A 446 30.46 -26.42 15.84
CA LEU A 446 30.13 -27.18 17.05
C LEU A 446 30.55 -28.64 16.91
N SER A 447 30.27 -29.26 15.77
CA SER A 447 30.71 -30.62 15.46
C SER A 447 32.23 -30.74 15.47
N ARG A 448 32.97 -29.77 14.91
CA ARG A 448 34.44 -29.72 15.00
C ARG A 448 34.94 -29.59 16.44
N ALA A 449 34.31 -28.74 17.25
CA ALA A 449 34.66 -28.58 18.66
C ALA A 449 34.37 -29.85 19.47
N ALA A 450 33.21 -30.48 19.28
CA ALA A 450 32.85 -31.75 19.92
C ALA A 450 33.83 -32.87 19.52
N THR A 451 34.20 -32.94 18.24
CA THR A 451 35.21 -33.89 17.76
C THR A 451 36.57 -33.63 18.41
N LEU A 452 36.95 -32.36 18.60
CA LEU A 452 38.18 -31.98 19.31
C LEU A 452 38.12 -32.39 20.78
N LEU A 453 37.00 -32.15 21.46
CA LEU A 453 36.79 -32.59 22.85
C LEU A 453 36.84 -34.11 22.99
N ALA A 454 36.20 -34.85 22.08
CA ALA A 454 36.27 -36.31 22.07
C ALA A 454 37.72 -36.81 21.88
N LYS A 455 38.48 -36.18 20.97
CA LYS A 455 39.92 -36.47 20.80
C LYS A 455 40.71 -36.16 22.07
N LEU A 456 40.38 -35.08 22.76
CA LEU A 456 41.00 -34.70 24.03
C LEU A 456 40.68 -35.73 25.12
N SER A 457 39.45 -36.23 25.22
CA SER A 457 39.06 -37.29 26.17
C SER A 457 39.86 -38.59 25.98
N VAL A 458 40.20 -38.97 24.75
CA VAL A 458 41.06 -40.14 24.47
C VAL A 458 42.44 -39.99 25.12
N VAL A 459 42.95 -38.76 25.26
CA VAL A 459 44.23 -38.48 25.93
C VAL A 459 44.06 -38.39 27.44
N PHE A 460 43.02 -37.71 27.92
CA PHE A 460 42.87 -37.43 29.35
C PHE A 460 42.34 -38.61 30.16
N LEU A 461 41.48 -39.47 29.60
CA LEU A 461 40.86 -40.57 30.36
C LEU A 461 41.89 -41.58 30.90
N PRO A 462 42.88 -42.06 30.11
CA PRO A 462 43.94 -42.93 30.62
C PRO A 462 44.81 -42.27 31.69
N VAL A 463 45.07 -40.97 31.53
CA VAL A 463 45.86 -40.18 32.49
C VAL A 463 45.11 -40.01 33.80
N SER A 464 43.81 -39.70 33.75
CA SER A 464 42.96 -39.63 34.94
C SER A 464 42.88 -40.97 35.66
N LEU A 465 42.78 -42.07 34.92
CA LEU A 465 42.80 -43.42 35.50
C LEU A 465 44.15 -43.74 36.14
N MET A 466 45.26 -43.36 35.50
CA MET A 466 46.59 -43.49 36.08
C MET A 466 46.71 -42.67 37.38
N THR A 467 46.33 -41.40 37.36
CA THR A 467 46.38 -40.54 38.55
C THR A 467 45.50 -41.10 39.66
N SER A 468 44.32 -41.63 39.34
CA SER A 468 43.46 -42.30 40.31
C SER A 468 44.10 -43.57 40.87
N TYR A 469 44.77 -44.38 40.05
CA TYR A 469 45.47 -45.59 40.48
C TYR A 469 46.58 -45.27 41.51
N PHE A 470 47.40 -44.25 41.24
CA PHE A 470 48.41 -43.79 42.20
C PHE A 470 47.82 -43.07 43.43
N SER A 471 46.54 -42.70 43.39
CA SER A 471 45.83 -42.08 44.52
C SER A 471 45.13 -43.10 45.43
N VAL A 472 45.09 -44.39 45.06
CA VAL A 472 44.49 -45.43 45.91
C VAL A 472 45.47 -45.78 47.03
N GLN A 473 45.02 -45.60 48.27
CA GLN A 473 45.77 -45.96 49.47
C GLN A 473 45.43 -47.40 49.85
N ILE A 474 46.16 -48.35 49.26
CA ILE A 474 46.13 -49.76 49.69
C ILE A 474 47.27 -49.93 50.70
N ASP A 475 46.97 -50.45 51.89
CA ASP A 475 47.93 -50.58 53.00
C ASP A 475 49.19 -51.38 52.62
N ASP A 476 49.07 -52.32 51.67
CA ASP A 476 50.17 -53.16 51.14
C ASP A 476 51.07 -52.46 50.10
N LEU A 477 50.68 -51.28 49.61
CA LEU A 477 51.44 -50.48 48.63
C LEU A 477 51.94 -49.14 49.19
N ALA A 478 51.63 -48.84 50.45
CA ALA A 478 52.05 -47.63 51.15
C ALA A 478 53.57 -47.65 51.42
N GLY A 479 54.35 -47.15 50.45
CA GLY A 479 55.81 -47.01 50.55
C GLY A 479 56.59 -47.40 49.29
N VAL A 480 55.95 -48.05 48.31
CA VAL A 480 56.62 -48.52 47.08
C VAL A 480 56.67 -47.44 46.00
N TYR A 481 55.64 -46.59 45.94
CA TYR A 481 55.53 -45.57 44.90
C TYR A 481 56.29 -44.29 45.23
N THR A 482 57.30 -43.98 44.41
CA THR A 482 58.07 -42.73 44.52
C THR A 482 57.55 -41.67 43.55
N ALA A 483 57.72 -40.38 43.89
CA ALA A 483 57.36 -39.26 43.00
C ALA A 483 57.97 -39.37 41.58
N LYS A 484 59.16 -39.97 41.46
CA LYS A 484 59.80 -40.24 40.15
C LYS A 484 59.01 -41.25 39.31
N GLN A 485 58.49 -42.31 39.91
CA GLN A 485 57.73 -43.35 39.20
C GLN A 485 56.40 -42.82 38.66
N TYR A 486 55.74 -41.93 39.39
CA TYR A 486 54.54 -41.24 38.92
C TYR A 486 54.80 -40.45 37.63
N TRP A 487 55.87 -39.64 37.60
CA TRP A 487 56.21 -38.84 36.41
C TRP A 487 56.64 -39.69 35.21
N TYR A 488 57.34 -40.82 35.45
CA TYR A 488 57.65 -41.78 34.38
C TYR A 488 56.39 -42.45 33.82
N ALA A 489 55.48 -42.93 34.68
CA ALA A 489 54.21 -43.53 34.26
C ALA A 489 53.35 -42.51 33.49
N PHE A 490 53.30 -41.27 33.95
CA PHE A 490 52.62 -40.17 33.27
C PHE A 490 53.19 -39.94 31.87
N ALA A 491 54.51 -39.84 31.73
CA ALA A 491 55.15 -39.63 30.43
C ALA A 491 54.87 -40.79 29.46
N VAL A 492 54.97 -42.04 29.91
CA VAL A 492 54.70 -43.22 29.07
C VAL A 492 53.23 -43.26 28.63
N ILE A 493 52.29 -43.07 29.55
CA ILE A 493 50.85 -43.12 29.24
C ILE A 493 50.43 -41.96 28.35
N MET A 494 50.97 -40.76 28.57
CA MET A 494 50.76 -39.61 27.68
C MET A 494 51.30 -39.89 26.27
N SER A 495 52.52 -40.40 26.13
CA SER A 495 53.11 -40.72 24.83
C SER A 495 52.31 -41.81 24.09
N ILE A 496 51.90 -42.88 24.79
CA ILE A 496 51.07 -43.94 24.21
C ILE A 496 49.70 -43.38 23.78
N SER A 497 49.08 -42.52 24.58
CA SER A 497 47.77 -41.92 24.25
C SER A 497 47.85 -41.00 23.02
N VAL A 498 48.94 -40.24 22.87
CA VAL A 498 49.19 -39.41 21.68
C VAL A 498 49.44 -40.28 20.43
N LEU A 499 50.23 -41.35 20.56
CA LEU A 499 50.46 -42.31 19.47
C LEU A 499 49.16 -43.02 19.06
N ALA A 500 48.35 -43.43 20.04
CA ALA A 500 47.04 -44.03 19.81
C ALA A 500 46.12 -43.04 19.08
N LEU A 501 46.06 -41.77 19.48
CA LEU A 501 45.27 -40.74 18.80
C LEU A 501 45.69 -40.58 17.34
N PHE A 502 47.01 -40.56 17.06
CA PHE A 502 47.52 -40.49 15.69
C PHE A 502 47.15 -41.73 14.88
N PHE A 503 47.33 -42.91 15.44
CA PHE A 503 47.01 -44.18 14.77
C PHE A 503 45.51 -44.31 14.51
N PHE A 504 44.66 -44.05 15.51
CA PHE A 504 43.20 -44.07 15.35
C PHE A 504 42.70 -42.99 14.39
N SER A 505 43.31 -41.79 14.37
CA SER A 505 42.95 -40.75 13.40
C SER A 505 43.28 -41.17 11.97
N ARG A 506 44.44 -41.79 11.75
CA ARG A 506 44.86 -42.29 10.43
C ARG A 506 44.06 -43.52 10.00
N LEU A 507 43.76 -44.41 10.94
CA LEU A 507 42.95 -45.60 10.70
C LEU A 507 41.50 -45.24 10.39
N LEU A 508 40.91 -44.25 11.08
CA LEU A 508 39.59 -43.72 10.74
C LEU A 508 39.59 -43.10 9.35
N MET A 509 40.60 -42.30 8.98
CA MET A 509 40.69 -41.71 7.63
C MET A 509 40.73 -42.81 6.56
N TRP A 510 41.58 -43.82 6.75
CA TRP A 510 41.65 -44.98 5.86
C TRP A 510 40.32 -45.73 5.76
N PHE A 511 39.67 -46.01 6.89
CA PHE A 511 38.34 -46.65 6.92
C PHE A 511 37.30 -45.83 6.17
N THR A 512 37.29 -44.50 6.35
CA THR A 512 36.33 -43.59 5.69
C THR A 512 36.55 -43.56 4.19
N GLU A 513 37.81 -43.50 3.72
CA GLU A 513 38.15 -43.57 2.29
C GLU A 513 37.78 -44.91 1.66
N THR A 514 38.00 -46.02 2.36
CA THR A 514 37.56 -47.34 1.89
C THR A 514 36.04 -47.46 1.83
N LEU A 515 35.31 -46.94 2.82
CA LEU A 515 33.84 -46.95 2.83
C LEU A 515 33.26 -46.08 1.71
N ASP A 516 33.81 -44.88 1.47
CA ASP A 516 33.41 -44.03 0.34
C ASP A 516 33.68 -44.71 -1.01
N GLY A 517 34.81 -45.40 -1.14
CA GLY A 517 35.14 -46.21 -2.31
C GLY A 517 34.14 -47.35 -2.53
N ILE A 518 33.78 -48.06 -1.47
CA ILE A 518 32.79 -49.14 -1.50
C ILE A 518 31.40 -48.59 -1.82
N MET A 519 30.98 -47.46 -1.24
CA MET A 519 29.67 -46.84 -1.46
C MET A 519 29.53 -46.37 -2.92
N LYS A 520 30.59 -45.77 -3.49
CA LYS A 520 30.63 -45.38 -4.92
C LYS A 520 30.59 -46.60 -5.85
N ASN A 521 31.32 -47.68 -5.50
CA ASN A 521 31.31 -48.91 -6.30
C ASN A 521 29.97 -49.66 -6.21
N CYS A 522 29.35 -49.70 -5.03
CA CYS A 522 28.03 -50.29 -4.83
C CYS A 522 26.95 -49.48 -5.57
N GLY A 523 27.02 -48.14 -5.55
CA GLY A 523 26.16 -47.27 -6.34
C GLY A 523 26.32 -47.45 -7.85
N ARG A 524 27.56 -47.65 -8.35
CA ARG A 524 27.82 -47.98 -9.76
C ARG A 524 27.30 -49.37 -10.11
N TRP A 525 27.53 -50.37 -9.27
CA TRP A 525 27.05 -51.74 -9.48
C TRP A 525 25.52 -51.82 -9.46
N PHE A 526 24.85 -51.06 -8.58
CA PHE A 526 23.40 -50.97 -8.53
C PHE A 526 22.84 -50.27 -9.77
N ARG A 527 23.42 -49.13 -10.20
CA ARG A 527 23.04 -48.48 -11.47
C ARG A 527 23.25 -49.39 -12.68
N HIS A 528 24.34 -50.16 -12.71
CA HIS A 528 24.62 -51.09 -13.80
C HIS A 528 23.68 -52.31 -13.77
N SER A 529 23.32 -52.81 -12.59
CA SER A 529 22.36 -53.90 -12.40
C SER A 529 20.92 -53.49 -12.73
N VAL A 530 20.53 -52.26 -12.39
CA VAL A 530 19.23 -51.68 -12.77
C VAL A 530 19.18 -51.43 -14.29
N MET A 531 20.22 -50.85 -14.89
CA MET A 531 20.27 -50.68 -16.36
C MET A 531 20.25 -52.01 -17.11
N THR A 532 20.97 -53.03 -16.62
CA THR A 532 20.97 -54.36 -17.26
C THR A 532 19.63 -55.08 -17.09
N ARG A 533 18.91 -54.90 -15.98
CA ARG A 533 17.52 -55.40 -15.83
C ARG A 533 16.53 -54.66 -16.74
N ILE A 534 16.64 -53.34 -16.88
CA ILE A 534 15.82 -52.55 -17.82
C ILE A 534 16.10 -52.96 -19.29
N ARG A 535 17.36 -53.27 -19.61
CA ARG A 535 17.77 -53.72 -20.95
C ARG A 535 17.36 -55.16 -21.26
N LYS A 536 17.31 -56.05 -20.25
CA LYS A 536 16.78 -57.42 -20.39
C LYS A 536 15.25 -57.49 -20.48
N GLY A 537 14.54 -56.54 -19.85
CA GLY A 537 13.08 -56.42 -19.98
C GLY A 537 12.58 -55.97 -21.35
N ARG A 538 13.44 -55.30 -22.15
CA ARG A 538 13.13 -54.89 -23.55
C ARG A 538 13.58 -55.89 -24.62
N GLY A 539 14.15 -57.03 -24.24
CA GLY A 539 14.68 -58.03 -25.18
C GLY A 539 13.83 -59.29 -25.34
N VAL A 540 12.63 -59.35 -24.75
CA VAL A 540 11.74 -60.53 -24.77
C VAL A 540 10.47 -60.31 -25.61
N GLU A 541 10.34 -59.18 -26.30
CA GLU A 541 9.36 -59.00 -27.38
C GLU A 541 10.07 -58.85 -28.72
N ARG A 542 10.47 -59.97 -29.31
CA ARG A 542 10.57 -60.15 -30.76
C ARG A 542 10.29 -61.59 -31.13
#